data_AF-A0A3B8SML4-F1
#
_entry.id   AF-A0A3B8SML4-F1
#
_cell.length_a   1.000
_cell.length_b   1.000
_cell.length_c   1.000
_cell.angle_alpha   90.00
_cell.angle_beta   90.00
_cell.angle_gamma   90.00
#
_symmetry.space_group_name_H-M   'P 1'
#
loop_
_entity.id
_entity.type
_entity.pdbx_description
1 polymer ?
#
loop_
_entity_poly.entity_id
_entity_poly.type
_entity_poly.pdbx_seq_one_letter_code
_entity_poly.pdbx_strand_id
1 'polypeptide(L)'
;MKKKMSSNTKKKSKKKIILTIVLSLILIWTVCFCTDWYCMKRNNKPVFIVYNTYCWDGGTTIYYGIGYKWIKYHVLPSSARGNTDFQYCEGIALKPWFADDFAGFECE
;
A
#
# COMPACT_ATOMS: atom_id res chain seq x y z
N MET A 1 51.24 35.30 14.59
CA MET A 1 51.07 34.05 13.81
C MET A 1 49.57 33.75 13.68
N LYS A 2 49.00 33.76 12.46
CA LYS A 2 47.59 33.37 12.22
C LYS A 2 47.54 31.95 11.68
N LYS A 3 47.04 30.99 12.48
CA LYS A 3 46.73 29.62 12.01
C LYS A 3 45.46 29.67 11.16
N LYS A 4 45.58 29.37 9.87
CA LYS A 4 44.42 29.10 9.01
C LYS A 4 43.87 27.72 9.37
N MET A 5 42.71 27.70 10.01
CA MET A 5 41.96 26.48 10.28
C MET A 5 41.32 26.04 8.97
N SER A 6 41.95 25.08 8.29
CA SER A 6 41.47 24.50 7.04
C SER A 6 40.27 23.60 7.34
N SER A 7 39.05 24.11 7.16
CA SER A 7 37.84 23.29 7.19
C SER A 7 37.81 22.43 5.93
N ASN A 8 38.19 21.16 6.07
CA ASN A 8 38.21 20.19 4.98
C ASN A 8 36.78 19.71 4.70
N THR A 9 35.97 20.52 4.00
CA THR A 9 34.65 20.11 3.52
C THR A 9 34.82 19.21 2.30
N LYS A 10 34.81 17.89 2.53
CA LYS A 10 34.76 16.87 1.48
C LYS A 10 33.55 17.12 0.58
N LYS A 11 33.76 17.70 -0.60
CA LYS A 11 32.73 17.93 -1.62
C LYS A 11 32.15 16.58 -2.07
N LYS A 12 31.00 16.18 -1.53
CA LYS A 12 30.30 14.96 -1.94
C LYS A 12 29.87 15.11 -3.41
N SER A 13 30.12 14.08 -4.21
CA SER A 13 29.66 14.02 -5.61
C SER A 13 28.13 14.09 -5.66
N LYS A 14 27.57 14.88 -6.59
CA LYS A 14 26.12 15.02 -6.81
C LYS A 14 25.43 13.66 -6.95
N LYS A 15 26.09 12.68 -7.58
CA LYS A 15 25.60 11.30 -7.72
C LYS A 15 25.39 10.60 -6.37
N LYS A 16 26.29 10.81 -5.41
CA LYS A 16 26.18 10.22 -4.06
C LYS A 16 25.01 10.83 -3.28
N ILE A 17 24.74 12.13 -3.46
CA ILE A 17 23.61 12.81 -2.81
C ILE A 17 22.29 12.27 -3.35
N ILE A 18 22.15 12.18 -4.67
CA ILE A 18 20.95 11.63 -5.32
C ILE A 18 20.70 10.18 -4.86
N LEU A 19 21.74 9.36 -4.84
CA LEU A 19 21.64 7.97 -4.38
C LEU A 19 21.15 7.88 -2.93
N THR A 20 21.68 8.72 -2.03
CA THR A 20 21.23 8.77 -0.64
C THR A 20 19.75 9.16 -0.55
N ILE A 21 19.30 10.15 -1.32
CA ILE A 21 17.89 10.57 -1.32
C ILE A 21 16.97 9.43 -1.78
N VAL A 22 17.32 8.76 -2.88
CA VAL A 22 16.52 7.64 -3.41
C VAL A 22 16.42 6.49 -2.40
N LEU A 23 17.55 6.10 -1.78
CA LEU A 23 17.55 5.05 -0.76
C LEU A 23 16.70 5.43 0.46
N SER A 24 16.76 6.68 0.89
CA SER A 24 15.91 7.17 2.00
C SER A 24 14.42 7.10 1.65
N LEU A 25 14.03 7.47 0.42
CA LEU A 25 12.64 7.38 -0.01
C LEU A 25 12.13 5.93 -0.05
N ILE A 26 12.95 5.00 -0.53
CA ILE A 26 12.62 3.57 -0.53
C ILE A 26 12.43 3.06 0.90
N LEU A 27 13.33 3.41 1.82
CA LEU A 27 13.23 3.00 3.22
C LEU A 27 11.94 3.52 3.88
N ILE A 28 11.61 4.80 3.69
CA ILE A 28 10.37 5.40 4.22
C ILE A 28 9.17 4.66 3.64
N TRP A 29 9.17 4.44 2.33
CA TRP A 29 8.10 3.72 1.64
C TRP A 29 7.91 2.30 2.17
N THR A 30 8.99 1.55 2.41
CA THR A 30 8.94 0.20 2.98
C THR A 30 8.33 0.20 4.38
N VAL A 31 8.69 1.16 5.25
CA VAL A 31 8.12 1.26 6.60
C VAL A 31 6.60 1.51 6.55
N CYS A 32 6.15 2.42 5.68
CA CYS A 32 4.71 2.66 5.47
C CYS A 32 4.01 1.39 4.99
N PHE A 33 4.55 0.73 3.96
CA PHE A 33 4.00 -0.50 3.40
C PHE A 33 3.89 -1.62 4.44
N CYS A 34 4.95 -1.87 5.22
CA CYS A 34 4.95 -2.89 6.25
C CYS A 34 3.93 -2.60 7.37
N THR A 35 3.77 -1.33 7.74
CA THR A 35 2.78 -0.92 8.75
C THR A 35 1.36 -1.20 8.25
N ASP A 36 1.05 -0.78 7.02
CA ASP A 36 -0.26 -1.01 6.42
C ASP A 36 -0.55 -2.51 6.21
N TRP A 37 0.46 -3.29 5.81
CA TRP A 37 0.36 -4.75 5.73
C TRP A 37 -0.04 -5.37 7.07
N TYR A 38 0.60 -4.94 8.16
CA TYR A 38 0.30 -5.44 9.50
C TYR A 38 -1.12 -5.08 9.94
N CYS A 39 -1.57 -3.85 9.66
CA CYS A 39 -2.94 -3.41 9.92
C CYS A 39 -3.95 -4.26 9.14
N MET A 40 -3.74 -4.43 7.83
CA MET A 40 -4.64 -5.21 6.98
C MET A 40 -4.75 -6.67 7.41
N LYS A 41 -3.64 -7.31 7.79
CA LYS A 41 -3.65 -8.70 8.29
C LYS A 41 -4.39 -8.86 9.62
N ARG A 42 -4.52 -7.79 10.40
CA ARG A 42 -5.30 -7.75 11.64
C ARG A 42 -6.73 -7.24 11.43
N ASN A 43 -7.17 -7.12 10.17
CA ASN A 43 -8.46 -6.57 9.79
C ASN A 43 -8.68 -5.11 10.26
N ASN A 44 -7.59 -4.40 10.56
CA ASN A 44 -7.61 -3.00 10.97
C ASN A 44 -7.47 -2.09 9.76
N LYS A 45 -8.01 -0.87 9.87
CA LYS A 45 -7.82 0.15 8.84
C LYS A 45 -6.32 0.49 8.72
N PRO A 46 -5.74 0.41 7.51
CA PRO A 46 -4.36 0.81 7.27
C PRO A 46 -4.16 2.32 7.48
N VAL A 47 -2.97 2.72 7.91
CA VAL A 47 -2.68 4.05 8.46
C VAL A 47 -2.14 5.01 7.40
N PHE A 48 -1.27 4.51 6.50
CA PHE A 48 -0.56 5.31 5.50
C PHE A 48 -1.23 5.29 4.12
N ILE A 49 -2.52 4.98 4.09
CA ILE A 49 -3.33 5.05 2.87
C ILE A 49 -3.63 6.51 2.53
N VAL A 50 -3.45 6.82 1.25
CA VAL A 50 -3.65 8.17 0.70
C VAL A 50 -5.11 8.39 0.34
N TYR A 51 -5.77 7.35 -0.17
CA TYR A 51 -7.14 7.40 -0.64
C TYR A 51 -7.81 6.05 -0.48
N ASN A 52 -9.10 6.04 -0.18
CA ASN A 52 -9.90 4.83 -0.22
C ASN A 52 -11.23 5.06 -0.95
N THR A 53 -11.74 4.00 -1.58
CA THR A 53 -13.04 3.99 -2.25
C THR A 53 -13.83 2.76 -1.85
N TYR A 54 -15.15 2.85 -2.02
CA TYR A 54 -16.09 1.79 -1.72
C TYR A 54 -16.78 1.36 -3.01
N CYS A 55 -16.83 0.06 -3.25
CA CYS A 55 -17.56 -0.51 -4.36
C CYS A 55 -19.01 -0.78 -3.94
N TRP A 56 -19.93 -0.67 -4.91
CA TRP A 56 -21.37 -0.84 -4.69
C TRP A 56 -21.77 -2.31 -4.92
N ASP A 57 -20.97 -3.23 -4.38
CA ASP A 57 -21.04 -4.68 -4.64
C ASP A 57 -21.37 -5.51 -3.39
N GLY A 58 -21.68 -4.83 -2.28
CA GLY A 58 -21.95 -5.46 -0.98
C GLY A 58 -21.06 -4.93 0.13
N GLY A 59 -19.94 -4.26 -0.19
CA GLY A 59 -19.09 -3.63 0.82
C GLY A 59 -17.59 -3.69 0.54
N THR A 60 -17.17 -4.05 -0.68
CA THR A 60 -15.75 -4.08 -1.03
C THR A 60 -15.14 -2.69 -0.86
N THR A 61 -14.00 -2.63 -0.19
CA THR A 61 -13.26 -1.39 0.05
C THR A 61 -11.86 -1.49 -0.54
N ILE A 62 -11.46 -0.50 -1.32
CA ILE A 62 -10.12 -0.41 -1.91
C ILE A 62 -9.36 0.72 -1.23
N TYR A 63 -8.16 0.42 -0.77
CA TYR A 63 -7.24 1.32 -0.07
C TYR A 63 -5.99 1.53 -0.93
N TYR A 64 -5.74 2.76 -1.37
CA TYR A 64 -4.61 3.13 -2.20
C TYR A 64 -3.46 3.69 -1.37
N GLY A 65 -2.36 2.94 -1.33
CA GLY A 65 -1.07 3.41 -0.84
C GLY A 65 -0.23 3.99 -1.97
N ILE A 66 1.02 4.33 -1.67
CA ILE A 66 1.95 4.85 -2.67
C ILE A 66 2.41 3.67 -3.54
N GLY A 67 1.94 3.54 -4.78
CA GLY A 67 2.37 2.48 -5.70
C GLY A 67 1.82 1.07 -5.43
N TYR A 68 0.96 0.90 -4.43
CA TYR A 68 0.25 -0.34 -4.14
C TYR A 68 -1.18 -0.03 -3.71
N LYS A 69 -2.04 -1.04 -3.73
CA LYS A 69 -3.40 -0.97 -3.19
C LYS A 69 -3.80 -2.27 -2.51
N TRP A 70 -4.56 -2.12 -1.44
CA TRP A 70 -5.19 -3.20 -0.71
C TRP A 70 -6.67 -3.24 -1.03
N ILE A 71 -7.19 -4.41 -1.35
CA ILE A 71 -8.60 -4.60 -1.66
C ILE A 71 -9.16 -5.55 -0.61
N LYS A 72 -10.12 -5.06 0.17
CA LYS A 72 -10.88 -5.87 1.12
C LYS A 72 -12.21 -6.19 0.47
N TYR A 73 -12.38 -7.46 0.08
CA TYR A 73 -13.56 -7.93 -0.63
C TYR A 73 -14.68 -8.24 0.34
N HIS A 74 -15.90 -7.90 -0.09
CA HIS A 74 -17.12 -8.31 0.56
C HIS A 74 -18.19 -8.46 -0.52
N VAL A 75 -18.15 -9.60 -1.21
CA VAL A 75 -18.94 -9.85 -2.42
C VAL A 75 -20.02 -10.87 -2.12
N LEU A 76 -21.22 -10.64 -2.66
CA LEU A 76 -22.29 -11.63 -2.67
C LEU A 76 -21.96 -12.74 -3.67
N PRO A 77 -21.91 -14.02 -3.26
CA PRO A 77 -21.66 -15.11 -4.20
C PRO A 77 -22.80 -15.20 -5.23
N SER A 78 -22.49 -15.62 -6.45
CA SER A 78 -23.50 -15.82 -7.52
C SER A 78 -24.62 -16.77 -7.11
N SER A 79 -24.32 -17.71 -6.21
CA SER A 79 -25.24 -18.68 -5.60
C SER A 79 -26.29 -18.04 -4.68
N ALA A 80 -26.11 -16.76 -4.30
CA ALA A 80 -27.03 -16.03 -3.43
C ALA A 80 -28.30 -15.54 -4.13
N ARG A 81 -28.43 -15.71 -5.46
CA ARG A 81 -29.56 -15.16 -6.21
C ARG A 81 -30.86 -15.93 -5.89
N GLY A 82 -31.64 -15.44 -4.93
CA GLY A 82 -32.96 -15.95 -4.56
C GLY A 82 -33.04 -16.81 -3.30
N ASN A 83 -31.94 -16.96 -2.56
CA ASN A 83 -31.96 -17.57 -1.21
C ASN A 83 -31.98 -16.48 -0.12
N THR A 84 -31.97 -16.84 1.16
CA THR A 84 -31.75 -15.89 2.28
C THR A 84 -30.54 -16.26 3.12
N ASP A 85 -30.06 -17.50 2.99
CA ASP A 85 -28.94 -18.06 3.74
C ASP A 85 -27.71 -18.13 2.84
N PHE A 86 -27.06 -16.99 2.61
CA PHE A 86 -25.79 -16.94 1.89
C PHE A 86 -24.73 -16.24 2.71
N GLN A 87 -23.53 -16.79 2.62
CA GLN A 87 -22.35 -16.26 3.27
C GLN A 87 -21.58 -15.39 2.27
N TYR A 88 -21.21 -14.18 2.68
CA TYR A 88 -20.37 -13.30 1.88
C TYR A 88 -18.98 -13.92 1.67
N CYS A 89 -18.44 -13.74 0.48
CA CYS A 89 -17.07 -14.07 0.19
C CYS A 89 -16.20 -12.87 0.63
N GLU A 90 -15.51 -13.04 1.77
CA GLU A 90 -14.56 -12.05 2.27
C GLU A 90 -13.12 -12.44 1.97
N GLY A 91 -12.30 -11.43 1.66
CA GLY A 91 -10.89 -11.65 1.38
C GLY A 91 -10.09 -10.37 1.38
N ILE A 92 -8.76 -10.50 1.31
CA ILE A 92 -7.85 -9.36 1.17
C ILE A 92 -6.86 -9.67 0.05
N ALA A 93 -6.77 -8.78 -0.95
CA ALA A 93 -5.72 -8.83 -1.98
C ALA A 93 -4.82 -7.59 -1.90
N LEU A 94 -3.55 -7.82 -2.22
CA LEU A 94 -2.56 -6.77 -2.48
C LEU A 94 -2.30 -6.73 -3.98
N LYS A 95 -2.42 -5.54 -4.57
CA LYS A 95 -2.13 -5.32 -5.99
C LYS A 95 -1.28 -4.07 -6.19
N PRO A 96 -0.51 -3.98 -7.30
CA PRO A 96 0.03 -2.71 -7.76
C PRO A 96 -1.10 -1.72 -8.04
N TRP A 97 -0.85 -0.42 -7.87
CA TRP A 97 -1.89 0.60 -8.08
C TRP A 97 -2.52 0.57 -9.49
N PHE A 98 -1.75 0.11 -10.49
CA PHE A 98 -2.08 0.10 -11.92
C PHE A 98 -2.73 -1.20 -12.39
N ALA A 99 -2.78 -2.23 -11.54
CA ALA A 99 -3.42 -3.49 -11.90
C ALA A 99 -4.94 -3.38 -11.74
N ASP A 100 -5.73 -4.07 -12.55
CA ASP A 100 -7.19 -4.04 -12.42
C ASP A 100 -7.65 -4.57 -11.05
N ASP A 101 -8.61 -3.87 -10.44
CA ASP A 101 -9.10 -4.17 -9.08
C ASP A 101 -9.69 -5.59 -8.97
N PHE A 102 -10.35 -6.06 -10.03
CA PHE A 102 -11.09 -7.31 -10.05
C PHE A 102 -10.41 -8.47 -10.81
N ALA A 103 -9.25 -8.24 -11.44
CA ALA A 103 -8.55 -9.31 -12.17
C ALA A 103 -8.06 -10.42 -11.21
N GLY A 104 -8.38 -11.68 -11.52
CA GLY A 104 -7.93 -12.87 -10.78
C GLY A 104 -8.64 -13.14 -9.46
N PHE A 105 -9.85 -12.61 -9.27
CA PHE A 105 -10.68 -12.93 -8.11
C PHE A 105 -11.73 -13.98 -8.49
N GLU A 106 -11.52 -15.22 -8.04
CA GLU A 106 -12.52 -16.28 -8.08
C GLU A 106 -12.96 -16.53 -6.64
N CYS A 107 -14.26 -16.32 -6.37
CA CYS A 107 -14.86 -16.86 -5.16
C CYS A 107 -15.03 -18.36 -5.42
N GLU A 108 -14.29 -19.21 -4.71
CA GLU A 108 -14.62 -20.64 -4.63
C GLU A 108 -15.96 -20.84 -3.90
#